data_AF-A0A177R017-F1
#
_entry.id   AF-A0A177R017-F1
#
_cell.length_a   1.000
_cell.length_b   1.000
_cell.length_c   1.000
_cell.angle_alpha   90.00
_cell.angle_beta   90.00
_cell.angle_gamma   90.00
#
_symmetry.space_group_name_H-M   'P 1'
#
loop_
_entity.id
_entity.type
_entity.pdbx_description
1 polymer ?
#
loop_
_entity_poly.entity_id
_entity_poly.type
_entity_poly.pdbx_seq_one_letter_code
_entity_poly.pdbx_strand_id
1 'polypeptide(L)'
;MMHTKHDAKSADALMQWSVRPDLSCEYLSPAWLDFTGSTPEQALGDGWSRGVHPEDLARWLDRCLQAFDEREPFEIEYRLRHHNGEYRWVLDRAAPRYSREGAFLGYVGCCIDIDDRKRAEDELARSLERERKLRVVTDYFVERRSK
;
A
#
# COMPACT_ATOMS: atom_id res chain seq x y z
N MET A 1 -5.23 10.10 -31.75
CA MET A 1 -3.77 9.95 -31.53
C MET A 1 -3.59 9.30 -30.18
N MET A 2 -3.44 7.97 -30.15
CA MET A 2 -3.27 7.21 -28.92
C MET A 2 -1.86 7.49 -28.40
N HIS A 3 -1.76 8.32 -27.36
CA HIS A 3 -0.53 8.41 -26.59
C HIS A 3 -0.43 7.17 -25.72
N THR A 4 0.32 6.18 -26.22
CA THR A 4 0.92 5.14 -25.39
C THR A 4 1.86 5.83 -24.40
N LYS A 5 1.37 6.11 -23.20
CA LYS A 5 2.25 6.45 -22.07
C LYS A 5 3.21 5.27 -21.90
N HIS A 6 4.49 5.55 -22.07
CA HIS A 6 5.57 4.60 -21.82
C HIS A 6 5.44 4.04 -20.41
N ASP A 7 5.42 2.71 -20.28
CA ASP A 7 5.60 1.94 -19.05
C ASP A 7 7.05 2.04 -18.54
N ALA A 8 7.59 3.26 -18.47
CA ALA A 8 8.89 3.53 -17.90
C ALA A 8 8.74 3.51 -16.37
N LYS A 9 8.94 2.33 -15.79
CA LYS A 9 9.21 2.06 -14.35
C LYS A 9 8.83 3.20 -13.39
N SER A 10 7.57 3.18 -12.95
CA SER A 10 7.14 3.87 -11.72
C SER A 10 7.80 3.27 -10.47
N ALA A 11 8.52 2.15 -10.60
CA ALA A 11 9.17 1.43 -9.52
C ALA A 11 10.27 2.22 -8.78
N ASP A 12 10.87 3.24 -9.40
CA ASP A 12 11.96 4.02 -8.80
C ASP A 12 11.50 5.37 -8.22
N ALA A 13 10.25 5.79 -8.48
CA ALA A 13 9.74 7.08 -8.04
C ALA A 13 8.90 6.93 -6.76
N LEU A 14 9.37 7.54 -5.67
CA LEU A 14 8.67 7.53 -4.39
C LEU A 14 7.33 8.29 -4.49
N MET A 15 6.24 7.59 -4.20
CA MET A 15 4.90 8.18 -4.14
C MET A 15 4.75 8.94 -2.82
N GLN A 16 5.08 10.22 -2.80
CA GLN A 16 5.07 11.05 -1.60
C GLN A 16 3.74 11.74 -1.42
N TRP A 17 3.39 12.01 -0.17
CA TRP A 17 2.18 12.73 0.20
C TRP A 17 2.41 13.56 1.46
N SER A 18 1.58 14.58 1.64
CA SER A 18 1.51 15.30 2.91
C SER A 18 0.09 15.75 3.20
N VAL A 19 -0.24 15.80 4.49
CA VAL A 19 -1.55 16.17 5.00
C VAL A 19 -1.40 17.24 6.06
N ARG A 20 -2.45 18.04 6.24
CA ARG A 20 -2.55 19.07 7.28
C ARG A 20 -2.99 18.46 8.62
N PRO A 21 -2.98 19.25 9.71
CA PRO A 21 -3.48 18.80 11.01
C PRO A 21 -4.95 18.37 11.03
N ASP A 22 -5.75 18.84 10.08
CA ASP A 22 -7.16 18.47 9.89
C ASP A 22 -7.35 17.21 9.00
N LEU A 23 -6.27 16.47 8.73
CA LEU A 23 -6.22 15.28 7.88
C LEU A 23 -6.43 15.55 6.38
N SER A 24 -6.61 16.81 5.96
CA SER A 24 -6.77 17.13 4.55
C SER A 24 -5.45 16.92 3.80
N CYS A 25 -5.51 16.21 2.67
CA CYS A 25 -4.36 16.03 1.79
C CYS A 25 -3.98 17.37 1.15
N GLU A 26 -2.75 17.81 1.42
CA GLU A 26 -2.16 19.06 0.95
C GLU A 26 -1.29 18.86 -0.30
N TYR A 27 -0.69 17.68 -0.43
CA TYR A 27 0.23 17.39 -1.53
C TYR A 27 0.25 15.91 -1.86
N LEU A 28 0.38 15.62 -3.16
CA LEU A 28 0.66 14.31 -3.74
C LEU A 28 1.74 14.47 -4.81
N SER A 29 2.72 13.57 -4.82
CA SER A 29 3.78 13.63 -5.83
C SER A 29 3.26 13.23 -7.21
N PRO A 30 3.93 13.65 -8.31
CA PRO A 30 3.62 13.17 -9.65
C PRO A 30 3.61 11.64 -9.75
N ALA A 31 4.53 10.96 -9.06
CA ALA A 31 4.58 9.50 -9.02
C ALA A 31 3.29 8.89 -8.44
N TRP A 32 2.73 9.49 -7.39
CA TRP A 32 1.45 9.03 -6.82
C TRP A 32 0.30 9.23 -7.80
N LEU A 33 0.26 10.37 -8.50
CA LEU A 33 -0.77 10.68 -9.49
C LEU A 33 -0.66 9.79 -10.72
N ASP A 34 0.55 9.50 -11.19
CA ASP A 34 0.79 8.57 -12.30
C ASP A 34 0.43 7.13 -11.90
N PHE A 35 0.77 6.70 -10.69
CA PHE A 35 0.42 5.38 -10.18
C PHE A 35 -1.10 5.17 -10.11
N THR A 36 -1.84 6.15 -9.61
CA THR A 36 -3.30 6.04 -9.46
C THR A 36 -4.09 6.44 -10.71
N GLY A 37 -3.48 7.21 -11.60
CA GLY A 37 -4.14 7.84 -12.75
C GLY A 37 -5.05 9.01 -12.36
N SER A 38 -4.96 9.51 -11.13
CA SER A 38 -5.80 10.62 -10.63
C SER A 38 -5.20 11.99 -11.00
N THR A 39 -6.04 13.01 -11.09
CA THR A 39 -5.57 14.41 -11.12
C THR A 39 -5.44 14.97 -9.71
N PRO A 40 -4.62 16.02 -9.47
CA PRO A 40 -4.55 16.68 -8.16
C PRO A 40 -5.93 17.10 -7.65
N GLU A 41 -6.78 17.65 -8.51
CA GLU A 41 -8.12 18.14 -8.15
C GLU A 41 -9.03 17.02 -7.65
N GLN A 42 -8.80 15.78 -8.12
CA GLN A 42 -9.57 14.61 -7.70
C GLN A 42 -9.06 14.00 -6.39
N ALA A 43 -7.79 14.20 -6.06
CA ALA A 43 -7.10 13.46 -5.01
C ALA A 43 -6.76 14.31 -3.76
N LEU A 44 -6.68 15.63 -3.89
CA LEU A 44 -6.48 16.54 -2.75
C LEU A 44 -7.68 16.55 -1.80
N GLY A 45 -7.48 17.05 -0.58
CA GLY A 45 -8.49 16.99 0.47
C GLY A 45 -8.71 15.54 0.94
N ASP A 46 -9.93 15.02 0.79
CA ASP A 46 -10.30 13.63 1.09
C ASP A 46 -10.36 12.73 -0.15
N GLY A 47 -10.14 13.28 -1.35
CA GLY A 47 -10.36 12.59 -2.62
C GLY A 47 -9.47 11.36 -2.83
N TRP A 48 -8.25 11.37 -2.29
CA TRP A 48 -7.30 10.24 -2.32
C TRP A 48 -7.88 8.95 -1.73
N SER A 49 -8.78 9.06 -0.75
CA SER A 49 -9.39 7.91 -0.06
C SER A 49 -10.21 7.02 -1.00
N ARG A 50 -10.68 7.56 -2.14
CA ARG A 50 -11.41 6.82 -3.18
C ARG A 50 -10.56 5.77 -3.88
N GLY A 51 -9.23 5.92 -3.82
CA GLY A 51 -8.28 4.95 -4.34
C GLY A 51 -8.03 3.79 -3.38
N VAL A 52 -8.33 3.95 -2.09
CA VAL A 52 -8.10 2.90 -1.08
C VAL A 52 -9.17 1.82 -1.23
N HIS A 53 -8.75 0.56 -1.14
CA HIS A 53 -9.69 -0.56 -1.15
C HIS A 53 -10.68 -0.45 0.03
N PRO A 54 -12.00 -0.65 -0.18
CA PRO A 54 -13.01 -0.43 0.86
C PRO A 54 -12.77 -1.21 2.16
N GLU A 55 -12.25 -2.44 2.06
CA GLU A 55 -11.93 -3.28 3.22
C GLU A 55 -10.72 -2.77 4.03
N ASP A 56 -9.84 -1.98 3.42
CA ASP A 56 -8.63 -1.49 4.08
C ASP A 56 -8.80 -0.07 4.62
N LEU A 57 -9.78 0.68 4.11
CA LEU A 57 -9.99 2.09 4.45
C LEU A 57 -10.23 2.31 5.96
N ALA A 58 -11.06 1.49 6.58
CA ALA A 58 -11.35 1.62 8.02
C ALA A 58 -10.07 1.43 8.85
N ARG A 59 -9.30 0.36 8.58
CA ARG A 59 -8.02 0.10 9.27
C ARG A 59 -7.02 1.22 9.06
N TRP A 60 -6.95 1.78 7.85
CA TRP A 60 -6.06 2.90 7.55
C TRP A 60 -6.46 4.15 8.35
N LEU A 61 -7.75 4.50 8.37
CA LEU A 61 -8.26 5.65 9.11
C LEU A 61 -7.98 5.50 10.60
N ASP A 62 -8.24 4.33 11.19
CA ASP A 62 -7.96 4.07 12.60
C ASP A 62 -6.48 4.26 12.94
N ARG A 63 -5.59 3.69 12.12
CA ARG A 63 -4.14 3.82 12.33
C ARG A 63 -3.65 5.25 12.17
N CYS A 64 -4.19 5.97 11.19
CA CYS A 64 -3.86 7.36 10.91
C CYS A 64 -4.35 8.27 12.04
N LEU A 65 -5.59 8.10 12.51
CA LEU A 65 -6.15 8.86 13.63
C LEU A 65 -5.35 8.62 14.92
N GLN A 66 -5.01 7.37 15.22
CA GLN A 66 -4.15 7.04 16.35
C GLN A 66 -2.77 7.71 16.24
N ALA A 67 -2.13 7.63 15.06
CA ALA A 67 -0.84 8.28 14.85
C ALA A 67 -0.92 9.79 15.08
N PHE A 68 -1.99 10.42 14.57
CA PHE A 68 -2.21 11.85 14.75
C PHE A 68 -2.39 12.23 16.21
N ASP A 69 -3.12 11.45 17.00
CA ASP A 69 -3.31 11.72 18.43
C ASP A 69 -1.99 11.58 19.20
N GLU A 70 -1.28 10.47 18.96
CA GLU A 70 -0.01 10.15 19.64
C GLU A 70 1.18 10.99 19.14
N ARG A 71 1.05 11.61 17.96
CA ARG A 71 2.13 12.30 17.25
C ARG A 71 3.33 11.41 16.97
N GLU A 72 3.07 10.15 16.66
CA GLU A 72 4.10 9.16 16.37
C GLU A 72 4.16 8.78 14.89
N PRO A 73 5.31 8.32 14.38
CA PRO A 73 5.40 7.72 13.06
C PRO A 73 4.48 6.51 12.91
N PHE A 74 4.09 6.22 11.68
CA PHE A 74 3.35 5.01 11.37
C PHE A 74 3.82 4.32 10.11
N GLU A 75 3.53 3.02 10.07
CA GLU A 75 3.69 2.16 8.92
C GLU A 75 2.41 1.32 8.75
N ILE A 76 1.92 1.22 7.52
CA ILE A 76 0.74 0.40 7.21
C ILE A 76 0.81 -0.12 5.77
N GLU A 77 0.40 -1.37 5.57
CA GLU A 77 0.17 -1.92 4.24
C GLU A 77 -1.32 -1.89 3.91
N TYR A 78 -1.67 -1.47 2.69
CA TYR A 78 -3.05 -1.47 2.19
C TYR A 78 -3.09 -1.57 0.68
N ARG A 79 -4.27 -1.84 0.12
CA ARG A 79 -4.50 -1.87 -1.31
C ARG A 79 -4.88 -0.48 -1.83
N LEU A 80 -4.10 0.02 -2.79
CA LEU A 80 -4.35 1.26 -3.51
C LEU A 80 -4.70 0.93 -4.97
N ARG A 81 -5.71 1.61 -5.51
CA ARG A 81 -6.16 1.42 -6.88
C ARG A 81 -5.16 2.05 -7.84
N HIS A 82 -4.61 1.20 -8.70
CA HIS A 82 -3.69 1.58 -9.76
C HIS A 82 -4.45 2.14 -10.96
N HIS A 83 -3.77 2.90 -11.83
CA HIS A 83 -4.37 3.56 -13.00
C HIS A 83 -5.01 2.56 -13.99
N ASN A 84 -4.58 1.30 -13.99
CA ASN A 84 -5.17 0.22 -14.80
C ASN A 84 -6.48 -0.35 -14.20
N GLY A 85 -6.89 0.12 -13.02
CA GLY A 85 -8.10 -0.29 -12.31
C GLY A 85 -7.94 -1.44 -11.33
N GLU A 86 -6.79 -2.12 -11.33
CA GLU A 86 -6.46 -3.16 -10.35
C GLU A 86 -6.06 -2.55 -9.01
N TYR A 87 -6.24 -3.32 -7.94
CA TYR A 87 -5.71 -2.96 -6.63
C TYR A 87 -4.33 -3.58 -6.46
N ARG A 88 -3.37 -2.75 -6.02
CA ARG A 88 -2.00 -3.17 -5.73
C ARG A 88 -1.66 -2.88 -4.28
N TRP A 89 -0.90 -3.76 -3.66
CA TRP A 89 -0.43 -3.53 -2.30
C TRP A 89 0.62 -2.42 -2.27
N VAL A 90 0.42 -1.47 -1.37
CA VAL A 90 1.40 -0.43 -1.05
C VAL A 90 1.78 -0.49 0.42
N LEU A 91 3.05 -0.23 0.71
CA LEU A 91 3.56 0.06 2.05
C LEU A 91 3.62 1.57 2.22
N ASP A 92 2.90 2.10 3.19
CA ASP A 92 2.89 3.51 3.52
C ASP A 92 3.62 3.77 4.83
N ARG A 93 4.51 4.75 4.82
CA ARG A 93 5.31 5.20 5.96
C ARG A 93 5.21 6.69 6.10
N ALA A 94 4.90 7.16 7.31
CA ALA A 94 4.74 8.58 7.56
C ALA A 94 5.24 9.00 8.94
N ALA A 95 5.57 10.28 9.06
CA ALA A 95 6.03 10.90 10.28
C ALA A 95 5.38 12.28 10.48
N PRO A 96 5.19 12.72 11.74
CA PRO A 96 4.69 14.05 12.04
C PRO A 96 5.69 15.12 11.58
N ARG A 97 5.16 16.24 11.08
CA ARG A 97 5.92 17.40 10.66
C ARG A 97 5.65 18.56 11.60
N TYR A 98 6.71 19.31 11.93
CA TYR A 98 6.64 20.47 12.82
C TYR A 98 7.25 21.71 12.17
N SER A 99 6.77 22.89 12.56
CA SER A 99 7.40 24.16 12.23
C SER A 99 8.69 24.35 13.05
N ARG A 100 9.46 25.39 12.74
CA ARG A 100 10.67 25.72 13.53
C ARG A 100 10.35 26.09 14.97
N GLU A 101 9.13 26.58 15.20
CA GLU A 101 8.58 26.99 16.49
C GLU A 101 7.93 25.81 17.23
N GLY A 102 7.97 24.60 16.68
CA GLY A 102 7.39 23.39 17.28
C GLY A 102 5.89 23.22 17.06
N ALA A 103 5.26 24.03 16.21
CA ALA A 103 3.85 23.86 15.87
C ALA A 103 3.65 22.62 15.00
N PHE A 104 2.66 21.78 15.32
CA PHE A 104 2.34 20.60 14.52
C PHE A 104 1.72 21.00 13.17
N LEU A 105 2.31 20.54 12.07
CA LEU A 105 1.95 20.90 10.70
C LEU A 105 1.26 19.75 9.93
N GLY A 106 0.93 18.65 10.61
CA GLY A 106 0.38 17.45 9.97
C GLY A 106 1.45 16.38 9.73
N TYR A 107 1.26 15.55 8.71
CA TYR A 107 2.15 14.42 8.40
C TYR A 107 2.72 14.54 6.99
N VAL A 108 3.88 13.93 6.81
CA VAL A 108 4.48 13.66 5.50
C VAL A 108 4.83 12.18 5.43
N GLY A 109 4.61 11.57 4.28
CA GLY A 109 4.86 10.16 4.08
C GLY A 109 5.15 9.78 2.65
N CYS A 110 5.41 8.50 2.44
CA CYS A 110 5.51 7.91 1.13
C CYS A 110 4.92 6.50 1.08
N CYS A 111 4.32 6.19 -0.05
CA CYS A 111 3.89 4.86 -0.43
C CYS A 111 4.95 4.21 -1.32
N ILE A 112 5.19 2.92 -1.10
CA ILE A 112 6.03 2.06 -1.93
C ILE A 112 5.14 0.93 -2.45
N ASP A 113 5.14 0.72 -3.77
CA ASP A 113 4.47 -0.43 -4.36
C ASP A 113 5.19 -1.73 -3.99
N ILE A 114 4.47 -2.63 -3.33
CA ILE A 114 4.97 -3.90 -2.81
C ILE A 114 4.18 -5.08 -3.39
N ASP A 115 3.40 -4.87 -4.44
CA ASP A 115 2.53 -5.91 -5.00
C ASP A 115 3.32 -7.11 -5.51
N ASP A 116 4.47 -6.87 -6.15
CA ASP A 116 5.34 -7.94 -6.64
C ASP A 116 5.91 -8.78 -5.48
N ARG A 117 6.27 -8.12 -4.38
CA ARG A 117 6.70 -8.79 -3.14
C ARG A 117 5.57 -9.65 -2.57
N LYS A 118 4.36 -9.11 -2.48
CA LYS A 118 3.18 -9.84 -1.98
C LYS A 118 2.84 -11.04 -2.85
N ARG A 119 2.88 -10.89 -4.18
CA ARG A 119 2.63 -12.00 -5.12
C ARG A 119 3.67 -13.12 -4.96
N ALA A 120 4.94 -12.77 -4.76
CA ALA A 120 6.00 -13.73 -4.52
C ALA A 120 5.82 -14.47 -3.17
N GLU A 121 5.49 -13.74 -2.10
CA GLU A 121 5.18 -14.32 -0.78
C GLU A 121 4.01 -15.32 -0.87
N ASP A 122 2.93 -14.94 -1.56
CA ASP A 122 1.75 -15.78 -1.79
C ASP A 122 2.06 -17.03 -2.63
N GLU A 123 2.86 -16.90 -3.68
CA GLU A 123 3.27 -18.03 -4.51
C GLU A 123 4.11 -19.03 -3.72
N LEU A 124 5.06 -18.53 -2.93
CA LEU A 124 5.87 -19.36 -2.04
C LEU A 124 5.00 -20.10 -1.03
N ALA A 125 4.07 -19.40 -0.37
CA ALA A 125 3.13 -20.02 0.58
C ALA A 125 2.29 -21.12 -0.07
N ARG A 126 1.76 -20.88 -1.29
CA ARG A 126 1.03 -21.89 -2.06
C ARG A 126 1.92 -23.07 -2.47
N SER A 127 3.20 -22.86 -2.74
CA SER A 127 4.14 -23.94 -3.05
C SER A 127 4.39 -24.84 -1.83
N LEU A 128 4.69 -24.22 -0.68
CA LEU A 128 4.95 -24.94 0.57
C LEU A 128 3.72 -25.76 1.02
N GLU A 129 2.52 -25.22 0.86
CA GLU A 129 1.28 -25.95 1.18
C GLU A 129 1.05 -27.14 0.25
N ARG A 130 1.37 -27.01 -1.05
CA ARG A 130 1.31 -28.13 -2.01
C ARG A 130 2.30 -29.23 -1.63
N GLU A 131 3.54 -28.86 -1.30
CA GLU A 131 4.57 -29.82 -0.85
C GLU A 131 4.17 -30.53 0.45
N ARG A 132 3.63 -29.79 1.43
CA ARG A 132 3.15 -30.36 2.70
C ARG A 132 2.05 -31.39 2.44
N LYS A 133 1.07 -31.09 1.58
CA LYS A 133 -0.01 -32.01 1.23
C LYS A 133 0.52 -33.27 0.53
N LEU A 134 1.47 -33.12 -0.40
CA LEU A 134 2.08 -34.26 -1.08
C LEU A 134 2.82 -35.17 -0.10
N ARG A 135 3.61 -34.61 0.82
CA ARG A 135 4.34 -35.40 1.83
C ARG A 135 3.41 -36.25 2.70
N VAL A 136 2.33 -35.65 3.22
CA VAL A 136 1.33 -36.38 4.04
C VAL A 136 0.70 -37.54 3.26
N VAL A 137 0.40 -37.32 1.99
CA VAL A 137 -0.18 -38.36 1.12
C VAL A 137 0.84 -39.48 0.88
N THR A 138 2.09 -39.15 0.57
CA THR A 138 3.15 -40.14 0.35
C THR A 138 3.42 -40.98 1.61
N ASP A 139 3.50 -40.35 2.78
CA ASP A 139 3.71 -41.05 4.06
C ASP A 139 2.56 -42.03 4.35
N TYR A 140 1.31 -41.61 4.10
CA TYR A 140 0.13 -42.46 4.22
C TYR A 140 0.18 -43.70 3.31
N PHE A 141 0.68 -43.57 2.08
CA PHE A 141 0.80 -44.69 1.15
C PHE A 141 1.97 -45.63 1.46
N VAL A 142 3.08 -45.11 2.01
CA VAL A 142 4.25 -45.91 2.41
C VAL A 142 3.91 -46.78 3.63
N GLU A 143 3.23 -46.21 4.63
CA GLU A 143 2.82 -46.95 5.84
C GLU A 143 1.81 -48.07 5.53
N ARG A 144 0.93 -47.86 4.54
CA ARG A 144 -0.08 -48.86 4.16
C ARG A 144 0.45 -49.99 3.26
N ARG A 145 1.59 -49.80 2.59
CA ARG A 145 2.26 -50.87 1.80
C ARG A 145 3.19 -51.75 2.63
N SER A 146 3.53 -51.34 3.86
CA SER A 146 4.40 -52.10 4.77
C SER A 146 3.64 -52.96 5.78
N LYS A 147 2.31 -53.07 5.64
CA LYS A 147 1.44 -54.01 6.35
C LYS A 147 0.77 -54.95 5.36
#